data_AF-A0A0W1FV89-F1
#
_entry.id   AF-A0A0W1FV89-F1
#
_cell.length_a   1.000
_cell.length_b   1.000
_cell.length_c   1.000
_cell.angle_alpha   90.00
_cell.angle_beta   90.00
_cell.angle_gamma   90.00
#
_symmetry.space_group_name_H-M   'P 1'
#
loop_
_entity.id
_entity.type
_entity.pdbx_description
1 polymer ?
#
loop_
_entity_poly.entity_id
_entity_poly.type
_entity_poly.pdbx_seq_one_letter_code
_entity_poly.pdbx_strand_id
1 'polypeptide(L)'
;MMRERVLPENPYPYADTIAADMLRAAVQRAGEQRGLSLRRLAKVLGYKQATVLSHMANGRIPIPLERATEIAEAVDMPAADFFRAAVAQRNPAAMRLLEPHGSASQEAGGHMNMATQLVELAGSSLDDLSEEQKQVLREVALDRNAARRWLSPAEIPLMLMLRRLRPSLGRNGLQRHELSAIERALS
;
A
#
# COMPACT_ATOMS: atom_id res chain seq x y z
N MET A 1 -13.89 -27.69 -41.15
CA MET A 1 -12.57 -27.25 -40.64
C MET A 1 -12.81 -25.88 -40.03
N MET A 2 -12.57 -25.60 -38.76
CA MET A 2 -11.30 -25.73 -38.05
C MET A 2 -11.54 -26.13 -36.58
N ARG A 3 -10.67 -27.00 -36.07
CA ARG A 3 -10.54 -27.28 -34.64
C ARG A 3 -9.83 -26.09 -34.02
N GLU A 4 -10.53 -25.30 -33.21
CA GLU A 4 -9.88 -24.31 -32.36
C GLU A 4 -9.16 -25.07 -31.24
N ARG A 5 -7.86 -25.30 -31.44
CA ARG A 5 -6.98 -25.84 -30.40
C ARG A 5 -6.65 -24.71 -29.44
N VAL A 6 -7.48 -24.51 -28.42
CA VAL A 6 -7.05 -23.81 -27.20
C VAL A 6 -6.17 -24.79 -26.42
N LEU A 7 -4.86 -24.49 -26.32
CA LEU A 7 -3.86 -25.25 -25.58
C LEU A 7 -2.92 -24.25 -24.91
N PRO A 8 -2.51 -24.44 -23.63
CA PRO A 8 -3.23 -25.02 -22.50
C PRO A 8 -3.54 -23.94 -21.44
N GLU A 9 -4.66 -24.06 -20.74
CA GLU A 9 -4.75 -23.54 -19.37
C GLU A 9 -3.58 -24.15 -18.60
N ASN A 10 -2.73 -23.33 -17.98
CA ASN A 10 -1.53 -23.76 -17.27
C ASN A 10 -1.88 -24.99 -16.40
N PRO A 11 -1.24 -26.16 -16.57
CA PRO A 11 -1.72 -27.43 -16.00
C PRO A 11 -1.65 -27.50 -14.47
N TYR A 12 -1.26 -26.41 -13.80
CA TYR A 12 -1.06 -26.36 -12.36
C TYR A 12 -1.97 -25.31 -11.72
N PRO A 13 -2.68 -25.67 -10.64
CA PRO A 13 -3.76 -24.86 -10.07
C PRO A 13 -3.30 -23.52 -9.47
N TYR A 14 -2.01 -23.37 -9.16
CA TYR A 14 -1.48 -22.16 -8.53
C TYR A 14 -0.40 -21.46 -9.37
N ALA A 15 -0.23 -21.83 -10.63
CA ALA A 15 0.90 -21.34 -11.43
C ALA A 15 0.89 -19.83 -11.61
N ASP A 16 -0.29 -19.23 -11.69
CA ASP A 16 -0.51 -17.80 -11.95
C ASP A 16 -0.74 -17.02 -10.64
N THR A 17 -0.38 -17.60 -9.50
CA THR A 17 -0.52 -16.94 -8.19
C THR A 17 0.73 -16.13 -7.86
N ILE A 18 0.53 -14.93 -7.30
CA ILE A 18 1.62 -14.03 -6.88
C ILE A 18 2.65 -14.77 -6.03
N ALA A 19 2.20 -15.65 -5.13
CA ALA A 19 3.08 -16.41 -4.26
C ALA A 19 4.00 -17.37 -5.03
N ALA A 20 3.49 -18.06 -6.06
CA ALA A 20 4.29 -18.95 -6.90
C ALA A 20 5.34 -18.16 -7.70
N ASP A 21 4.95 -16.99 -8.24
CA ASP A 21 5.85 -16.12 -8.99
C ASP A 21 6.93 -15.50 -8.11
N MET A 22 6.58 -15.02 -6.91
CA MET A 22 7.54 -14.54 -5.91
C MET A 22 8.57 -15.60 -5.57
N LEU A 23 8.13 -16.83 -5.31
CA LEU A 23 9.01 -17.95 -5.00
C LEU A 23 9.92 -18.30 -6.18
N ARG A 24 9.37 -18.35 -7.40
CA ARG A 24 10.12 -18.64 -8.63
C ARG A 24 11.22 -17.61 -8.85
N ALA A 25 10.89 -16.33 -8.78
CA ALA A 25 11.83 -15.22 -8.94
C ALA A 25 12.90 -15.22 -7.85
N ALA A 26 12.53 -15.45 -6.59
CA ALA A 26 13.49 -15.46 -5.49
C ALA A 26 14.46 -16.65 -5.55
N VAL A 27 13.97 -17.83 -5.92
CA VAL A 27 14.81 -19.01 -6.13
C VAL A 27 15.79 -18.79 -7.28
N GLN A 28 15.34 -18.19 -8.39
CA GLN A 28 16.22 -17.84 -9.50
C GLN A 28 17.31 -16.85 -9.08
N ARG A 29 16.93 -15.75 -8.41
CA ARG A 29 17.89 -14.77 -7.87
C ARG A 29 18.87 -15.40 -6.89
N ALA A 30 18.41 -16.28 -6.00
CA ALA A 30 19.27 -17.01 -5.07
C ALA A 30 20.28 -17.93 -5.79
N GLY A 31 19.86 -18.55 -6.89
CA GLY A 31 20.72 -19.34 -7.76
C GLY A 31 21.80 -18.50 -8.44
N GLU A 32 21.40 -17.36 -9.02
CA GLU A 32 22.30 -16.47 -9.77
C GLU A 32 23.30 -15.72 -8.86
N GLN A 33 22.83 -15.17 -7.74
CA GLN A 33 23.64 -14.30 -6.87
C GLN A 33 24.46 -15.07 -5.83
N ARG A 34 23.89 -16.15 -5.29
CA ARG A 34 24.49 -16.90 -4.16
C ARG A 34 24.94 -18.31 -4.55
N GLY A 35 24.75 -18.71 -5.82
CA GLY A 35 25.06 -20.07 -6.27
C GLY A 35 24.24 -21.15 -5.54
N LEU A 36 23.08 -20.78 -4.98
CA LEU A 36 22.27 -21.71 -4.20
C LEU A 36 21.44 -22.59 -5.13
N SER A 37 21.76 -23.88 -5.18
CA SER A 37 20.92 -24.84 -5.89
C SER A 37 19.62 -25.09 -5.14
N LEU A 38 18.57 -25.42 -5.89
CA LEU A 38 17.25 -25.80 -5.35
C LEU A 38 17.35 -26.96 -4.33
N ARG A 39 18.28 -27.88 -4.56
CA ARG A 39 18.58 -29.01 -3.67
C ARG A 39 19.18 -28.56 -2.35
N ARG A 40 20.04 -27.53 -2.37
CA ARG A 40 20.63 -26.96 -1.16
C ARG A 40 19.57 -26.20 -0.36
N LEU A 41 18.74 -25.39 -1.02
CA LEU A 41 17.61 -24.70 -0.39
C LEU A 41 16.65 -25.69 0.27
N ALA A 42 16.28 -26.77 -0.42
CA ALA A 42 15.43 -27.82 0.14
C ALA A 42 16.03 -28.45 1.41
N LYS A 43 17.35 -28.71 1.40
CA LYS A 43 18.06 -29.27 2.55
C LYS A 43 18.06 -28.33 3.75
N VAL A 44 18.30 -27.03 3.53
CA VAL A 44 18.27 -26.00 4.59
C VAL A 44 16.89 -25.90 5.21
N LEU A 45 15.84 -25.97 4.38
CA LEU A 45 14.45 -25.95 4.79
C LEU A 45 13.94 -27.32 5.30
N GLY A 46 14.80 -28.32 5.47
CA GLY A 46 14.40 -29.63 6.01
C GLY A 46 13.48 -30.45 5.11
N TYR A 47 13.34 -30.11 3.82
CA TYR A 47 12.58 -30.92 2.88
C TYR A 47 13.36 -32.15 2.43
N LYS A 48 12.71 -33.32 2.50
CA LYS A 48 13.29 -34.61 2.04
C LYS A 48 13.61 -34.62 0.54
N GLN A 49 12.86 -33.86 -0.26
CA GLN A 49 13.01 -33.83 -1.71
C GLN A 49 12.98 -32.39 -2.25
N ALA A 50 13.92 -32.06 -3.14
CA ALA A 50 14.00 -30.74 -3.76
C ALA A 50 12.82 -30.42 -4.69
N THR A 51 12.18 -31.46 -5.23
CA THR A 51 11.00 -31.36 -6.08
C THR A 51 9.85 -30.61 -5.41
N VAL A 52 9.75 -30.63 -4.07
CA VAL A 52 8.71 -29.89 -3.33
C VAL A 52 8.82 -28.39 -3.58
N LEU A 53 10.03 -27.81 -3.50
CA LEU A 53 10.25 -26.39 -3.79
C LEU A 53 9.95 -26.06 -5.25
N SER A 54 10.34 -26.94 -6.18
CA SER A 54 10.04 -26.78 -7.60
C SER A 54 8.53 -26.84 -7.88
N HIS A 55 7.81 -27.73 -7.20
CA HIS A 55 6.36 -27.83 -7.31
C HIS A 55 5.66 -26.58 -6.77
N MET A 56 6.14 -26.00 -5.67
CA MET A 56 5.61 -24.73 -5.17
C MET A 56 5.89 -23.57 -6.13
N ALA A 57 7.12 -23.43 -6.62
CA ALA A 57 7.51 -22.35 -7.54
C ALA A 57 6.79 -22.41 -8.90
N ASN A 58 6.43 -23.61 -9.35
CA ASN A 58 5.64 -23.83 -10.56
C ASN A 58 4.12 -23.86 -10.29
N GLY A 59 3.69 -23.67 -9.04
CA GLY A 59 2.28 -23.66 -8.66
C GLY A 59 1.55 -25.01 -8.75
N ARG A 60 2.27 -26.13 -8.75
CA ARG A 60 1.70 -27.50 -8.66
C ARG A 60 1.06 -27.76 -7.31
N ILE A 61 1.67 -27.24 -6.25
CA ILE A 61 1.21 -27.36 -4.87
C ILE A 61 1.21 -25.98 -4.22
N PRO A 62 0.32 -25.71 -3.26
CA PRO A 62 0.29 -24.43 -2.59
C PRO A 62 1.47 -24.31 -1.61
N ILE A 63 1.85 -23.08 -1.31
CA ILE A 63 2.84 -22.76 -0.29
C ILE A 63 2.23 -23.03 1.10
N PRO A 64 2.91 -23.78 1.97
CA PRO A 64 2.46 -23.99 3.34
C PRO A 64 2.63 -22.70 4.15
N LEU A 65 1.58 -22.27 4.85
CA LEU A 65 1.59 -21.00 5.59
C LEU A 65 2.56 -21.06 6.77
N GLU A 66 2.63 -22.21 7.44
CA GLU A 66 3.52 -22.49 8.55
C GLU A 66 5.00 -22.52 8.16
N ARG A 67 5.30 -22.64 6.86
CA ARG A 67 6.67 -22.63 6.32
C ARG A 67 6.99 -21.35 5.54
N ALA A 68 6.01 -20.48 5.31
CA ALA A 68 6.16 -19.36 4.38
C ALA A 68 7.25 -18.36 4.83
N THR A 69 7.32 -18.07 6.14
CA THR A 69 8.35 -17.19 6.71
C THR A 69 9.75 -17.80 6.58
N GLU A 70 9.92 -19.07 6.95
CA GLU A 70 11.20 -19.78 6.80
C GLU A 70 11.67 -19.85 5.35
N ILE A 71 10.74 -20.10 4.42
CA ILE A 71 11.02 -20.10 2.98
C ILE A 71 11.52 -18.73 2.55
N ALA A 72 10.83 -17.65 2.95
CA ALA A 72 11.17 -16.29 2.59
C ALA A 72 12.56 -15.88 3.09
N GLU A 73 12.88 -16.22 4.33
CA GLU A 73 14.21 -15.99 4.91
C GLU A 73 15.30 -16.77 4.16
N ALA A 74 15.08 -18.04 3.84
CA ALA A 74 16.06 -18.86 3.14
C ALA A 74 16.40 -18.30 1.73
N VAL A 75 15.42 -17.72 1.06
CA VAL A 75 15.60 -17.13 -0.29
C VAL A 75 15.77 -15.61 -0.28
N ASP A 76 15.89 -15.00 0.89
CA ASP A 76 16.10 -13.55 1.08
C ASP A 76 15.06 -12.69 0.36
N MET A 77 13.78 -12.90 0.71
CA MET A 77 12.68 -12.06 0.25
C MET A 77 11.85 -11.51 1.42
N PRO A 78 11.07 -10.41 1.22
CA PRO A 78 10.22 -9.86 2.27
C PRO A 78 9.20 -10.88 2.79
N ALA A 79 9.38 -11.33 4.03
CA ALA A 79 8.56 -12.39 4.63
C ALA A 79 7.09 -12.00 4.78
N ALA A 80 6.79 -10.74 5.11
CA ALA A 80 5.42 -10.25 5.27
C ALA A 80 4.64 -10.29 3.94
N ASP A 81 5.25 -9.85 2.85
CA ASP A 81 4.62 -9.83 1.53
C ASP A 81 4.42 -11.26 1.01
N PHE A 82 5.42 -12.12 1.19
CA PHE A 82 5.32 -13.51 0.78
C PHE A 82 4.27 -14.29 1.58
N PHE A 83 4.21 -14.08 2.89
CA PHE A 83 3.19 -14.69 3.74
C PHE A 83 1.79 -14.25 3.32
N ARG A 84 1.58 -12.96 3.07
CA ARG A 84 0.31 -12.42 2.55
C ARG A 84 -0.07 -13.06 1.22
N ALA A 85 0.88 -13.21 0.30
CA ALA A 85 0.64 -13.87 -0.97
C ALA A 85 0.28 -15.36 -0.80
N ALA A 86 0.96 -16.07 0.12
CA ALA A 86 0.65 -17.47 0.43
C ALA A 86 -0.74 -17.64 1.07
N VAL A 87 -1.17 -16.70 1.92
CA VAL A 87 -2.53 -16.66 2.45
C VAL A 87 -3.55 -16.46 1.34
N ALA A 88 -3.33 -15.47 0.46
CA ALA A 88 -4.20 -15.21 -0.69
C ALA A 88 -4.33 -16.43 -1.61
N GLN A 89 -3.24 -17.17 -1.82
CA GLN A 89 -3.23 -18.39 -2.64
C GLN A 89 -4.15 -19.48 -2.10
N ARG A 90 -4.22 -19.66 -0.78
CA ARG A 90 -5.02 -20.72 -0.13
C ARG A 90 -6.43 -20.29 0.23
N ASN A 91 -6.59 -19.04 0.61
CA ASN A 91 -7.87 -18.47 1.00
C ASN A 91 -7.99 -17.04 0.47
N PRO A 92 -8.42 -16.87 -0.81
CA PRO A 92 -8.65 -15.56 -1.38
C PRO A 92 -9.64 -14.72 -0.57
N ALA A 93 -10.60 -15.35 0.12
CA ALA A 93 -11.57 -14.65 0.96
C ALA A 93 -10.96 -14.13 2.27
N ALA A 94 -9.93 -14.80 2.82
CA ALA A 94 -9.24 -14.34 4.02
C ALA A 94 -8.52 -13.00 3.80
N MET A 95 -8.09 -12.70 2.57
CA MET A 95 -7.52 -11.40 2.25
C MET A 95 -8.50 -10.25 2.53
N ARG A 96 -9.79 -10.45 2.25
CA ARG A 96 -10.84 -9.46 2.56
C ARG A 96 -11.00 -9.21 4.06
N LEU A 97 -10.63 -10.19 4.90
CA LEU A 97 -10.70 -10.08 6.36
C LEU A 97 -9.39 -9.54 6.98
N LEU A 98 -8.26 -9.76 6.31
CA LEU A 98 -6.92 -9.31 6.72
C LEU A 98 -6.59 -7.90 6.23
N GLU A 99 -7.32 -7.40 5.24
CA GLU A 99 -7.31 -5.98 4.95
C GLU A 99 -7.88 -5.24 6.16
N PRO A 100 -7.10 -4.31 6.76
CA PRO A 100 -7.64 -3.48 7.83
C PRO A 100 -8.91 -2.82 7.31
N HIS A 101 -9.96 -2.76 8.14
CA HIS A 101 -11.30 -2.24 7.84
C HIS A 101 -11.36 -0.75 7.39
N GLY A 102 -10.26 -0.20 6.87
CA GLY A 102 -10.18 1.07 6.15
C GLY A 102 -9.92 0.95 4.64
N SER A 103 -9.88 -0.26 4.05
CA SER A 103 -9.60 -0.44 2.61
C SER A 103 -10.76 -1.04 1.81
N ALA A 104 -11.99 -0.94 2.30
CA ALA A 104 -13.19 -1.30 1.53
C ALA A 104 -13.54 -0.20 0.51
N SER A 105 -12.65 0.07 -0.46
CA SER A 105 -12.90 0.83 -1.70
C SER A 105 -11.66 0.78 -2.61
N GLN A 106 -11.24 -0.40 -3.06
CA GLN A 106 -10.39 -0.52 -4.26
C GLN A 106 -10.87 -1.66 -5.14
N GLU A 107 -12.05 -1.46 -5.73
CA GLU A 107 -12.33 -2.03 -7.04
C GLU A 107 -11.86 -1.01 -8.10
N ALA A 108 -11.02 -1.50 -9.02
CA ALA A 108 -10.77 -0.96 -10.36
C ALA A 108 -10.34 0.52 -10.50
N GLY A 109 -9.03 0.73 -10.60
CA GLY A 109 -8.44 1.95 -11.18
C GLY A 109 -7.25 2.43 -10.36
N GLY A 110 -6.13 2.69 -11.03
CA GLY A 110 -4.84 3.07 -10.44
C GLY A 110 -4.84 4.40 -9.69
N HIS A 111 -5.54 4.47 -8.56
CA HIS A 111 -5.39 5.52 -7.58
C HIS A 111 -4.50 5.02 -6.46
N MET A 112 -3.26 5.49 -6.47
CA MET A 112 -2.31 5.36 -5.38
C MET A 112 -3.02 5.64 -4.06
N ASN A 113 -2.87 4.74 -3.07
CA ASN A 113 -3.50 4.89 -1.76
C ASN A 113 -3.16 6.30 -1.21
N MET A 114 -4.16 7.02 -0.70
CA MET A 114 -4.01 8.38 -0.16
C MET A 114 -2.90 8.45 0.89
N ALA A 115 -2.72 7.41 1.70
CA ALA A 115 -1.62 7.33 2.65
C ALA A 115 -0.25 7.33 1.95
N THR A 116 -0.12 6.62 0.83
CA THR A 116 1.10 6.60 0.01
C THR A 116 1.36 7.95 -0.66
N GLN A 117 0.32 8.61 -1.17
CA GLN A 117 0.45 9.97 -1.73
C GLN A 117 0.90 10.98 -0.68
N LEU A 118 0.38 10.88 0.55
CA LEU A 118 0.78 11.75 1.65
C LEU A 118 2.24 11.52 2.08
N VAL A 119 2.70 10.27 2.12
CA VAL A 119 4.10 9.94 2.43
C VAL A 119 5.05 10.47 1.34
N GLU A 120 4.66 10.33 0.07
CA GLU A 120 5.43 10.85 -1.06
C GLU A 120 5.50 12.40 -1.06
N LEU A 121 4.38 13.07 -0.79
CA LEU A 121 4.29 14.53 -0.70
C LEU A 121 5.02 15.11 0.52
N ALA A 122 4.96 14.43 1.67
CA ALA A 122 5.58 14.90 2.90
C ALA A 122 7.08 14.57 2.96
N GLY A 123 7.55 13.60 2.19
CA GLY A 123 8.94 13.10 2.25
C GLY A 123 9.29 12.39 3.56
N SER A 124 8.30 12.10 4.39
CA SER A 124 8.43 11.49 5.72
C SER A 124 7.27 10.52 5.98
N SER A 125 7.49 9.51 6.83
CA SER A 125 6.41 8.60 7.22
C SER A 125 5.34 9.36 8.01
N LEU A 126 4.09 8.89 7.97
CA LEU A 126 3.02 9.40 8.84
C LEU A 126 3.35 9.18 10.33
N ASP A 127 4.19 8.20 10.63
CA ASP A 127 4.65 7.92 11.99
C ASP A 127 5.64 8.99 12.49
N ASP A 128 6.38 9.62 11.58
CA ASP A 128 7.40 10.63 11.87
C ASP A 128 6.80 12.03 12.14
N LEU A 129 5.49 12.20 11.93
CA LEU A 129 4.80 13.46 12.20
C LEU A 129 4.80 13.77 13.70
N SER A 130 4.95 15.05 14.05
CA SER A 130 4.83 15.51 15.43
C SER A 130 3.40 15.30 15.94
N GLU A 131 3.21 15.23 17.27
CA GLU A 131 1.87 15.07 17.83
C GLU A 131 0.94 16.25 17.50
N GLU A 132 1.49 17.46 17.37
CA GLU A 132 0.75 18.64 16.91
C GLU A 132 0.27 18.48 15.46
N GLN A 133 1.12 17.95 14.57
CA GLN A 133 0.77 17.70 13.18
C GLN A 133 -0.28 16.59 13.06
N LYS A 134 -0.13 15.51 13.83
CA LYS A 134 -1.11 14.42 13.91
C LYS A 134 -2.45 14.94 14.43
N GLN A 135 -2.45 15.83 15.42
CA GLN A 135 -3.65 16.44 15.96
C GLN A 135 -4.37 17.29 14.91
N VAL A 136 -3.64 18.14 14.18
CA VAL A 136 -4.21 18.95 13.07
C VAL A 136 -4.82 18.04 11.99
N LEU A 137 -4.13 16.98 11.59
CA LEU A 137 -4.66 16.03 10.61
C LEU A 137 -5.95 15.36 11.08
N ARG A 138 -6.03 14.97 12.36
CA ARG A 138 -7.26 14.40 12.95
C ARG A 138 -8.41 15.42 12.92
N GLU A 139 -8.15 16.67 13.28
CA GLU A 139 -9.17 17.73 13.27
C GLU A 139 -9.67 18.03 11.85
N VAL A 140 -8.77 18.10 10.87
CA VAL A 140 -9.10 18.27 9.46
C VAL A 140 -9.93 17.09 8.95
N ALA A 141 -9.53 15.86 9.27
CA ALA A 141 -10.21 14.65 8.82
C ALA A 141 -11.62 14.50 9.42
N LEU A 142 -11.84 14.98 10.64
CA LEU A 142 -13.15 14.98 11.29
C LEU A 142 -14.08 16.08 10.75
N ASP A 143 -13.54 17.13 10.12
CA ASP A 143 -14.33 18.22 9.57
C ASP A 143 -14.86 17.89 8.16
N ARG A 144 -16.16 17.60 8.08
CA ARG A 144 -16.86 17.32 6.81
C ARG A 144 -16.79 18.46 5.79
N ASN A 145 -16.45 19.67 6.22
CA ASN A 145 -16.30 20.84 5.37
C ASN A 145 -14.91 21.47 5.52
N ALA A 146 -13.87 20.64 5.69
CA ALA A 146 -12.50 21.10 5.89
C ALA A 146 -12.06 22.17 4.88
N ALA A 147 -12.34 21.97 3.59
CA ALA A 147 -12.01 22.91 2.52
C ALA A 147 -12.63 24.31 2.66
N ARG A 148 -13.68 24.49 3.47
CA ARG A 148 -14.33 25.80 3.71
C ARG A 148 -13.86 26.48 4.99
N ARG A 149 -13.32 25.71 5.94
CA ARG A 149 -12.95 26.20 7.28
C ARG A 149 -11.45 26.32 7.48
N TRP A 150 -10.69 25.49 6.77
CA TRP A 150 -9.24 25.46 6.86
C TRP A 150 -8.62 26.22 5.71
N LEU A 151 -7.52 26.90 6.01
CA LEU A 151 -6.76 27.66 5.02
C LEU A 151 -5.85 26.72 4.26
N SER A 152 -5.97 26.72 2.94
CA SER A 152 -4.98 26.13 2.06
C SER A 152 -3.65 26.90 2.13
N PRO A 153 -2.52 26.28 1.78
CA PRO A 153 -1.22 26.97 1.73
C PRO A 153 -1.22 28.25 0.88
N ALA A 154 -2.04 28.30 -0.18
CA ALA A 154 -2.18 29.47 -1.05
C ALA A 154 -2.94 30.62 -0.36
N GLU A 155 -3.83 30.33 0.59
CA GLU A 155 -4.61 31.33 1.33
C GLU A 155 -3.84 31.88 2.54
N ILE A 156 -2.80 31.18 3.01
CA ILE A 156 -2.00 31.59 4.17
C ILE A 156 -1.40 33.00 4.00
N PRO A 157 -0.74 33.36 2.89
CA PRO A 157 -0.17 34.70 2.72
C PRO A 157 -1.22 35.81 2.83
N LEU A 158 -2.39 35.61 2.21
CA LEU A 158 -3.52 36.54 2.28
C LEU A 158 -4.01 36.69 3.72
N MET A 159 -4.21 35.58 4.43
CA MET A 159 -4.68 35.60 5.82
C MET A 159 -3.65 36.17 6.80
N LEU A 160 -2.36 35.93 6.59
CA LEU A 160 -1.30 36.56 7.38
C LEU A 160 -1.27 38.08 7.14
N MET A 161 -1.45 38.52 5.90
CA MET A 161 -1.56 39.94 5.55
C MET A 161 -2.79 40.57 6.22
N LEU A 162 -3.96 39.92 6.15
CA LEU A 162 -5.18 40.39 6.80
C LEU A 162 -5.02 40.48 8.33
N ARG A 163 -4.41 39.47 8.98
CA ARG A 163 -4.13 39.50 10.42
C ARG A 163 -3.13 40.60 10.81
N ARG A 164 -2.16 40.89 9.95
CA ARG A 164 -1.21 41.99 10.15
C ARG A 164 -1.90 43.36 10.07
N LEU A 165 -2.77 43.56 9.08
CA LEU A 165 -3.50 44.81 8.88
C LEU A 165 -4.64 44.99 9.89
N ARG A 166 -5.24 43.89 10.35
CA ARG A 166 -6.34 43.84 11.32
C ARG A 166 -6.07 42.77 12.38
N PRO A 167 -5.31 43.09 13.44
CA PRO A 167 -5.01 42.13 14.51
C PRO A 167 -6.24 41.58 15.24
N SER A 168 -7.34 42.34 15.28
CA SER A 168 -8.62 41.93 15.88
C SER A 168 -9.36 40.84 15.11
N LEU A 169 -8.96 40.56 13.86
CA LEU A 169 -9.59 39.58 12.98
C LEU A 169 -9.65 38.18 13.61
N GLY A 170 -8.59 37.79 14.33
CA GLY A 170 -8.51 36.48 14.97
C GLY A 170 -9.47 36.27 16.14
N ARG A 171 -10.01 37.35 16.74
CA ARG A 171 -10.94 37.26 17.88
C ARG A 171 -12.38 37.62 17.50
N ASN A 172 -12.56 38.62 16.64
CA ASN A 172 -13.87 39.22 16.39
C ASN A 172 -14.39 38.96 14.96
N GLY A 173 -13.58 38.32 14.10
CA GLY A 173 -13.89 38.18 12.68
C GLY A 173 -13.92 39.52 11.95
N LEU A 174 -14.43 39.51 10.71
CA LEU A 174 -14.70 40.73 9.93
C LEU A 174 -16.10 41.24 10.23
N GLN A 175 -16.23 42.56 10.37
CA GLN A 175 -17.52 43.22 10.47
C GLN A 175 -18.21 43.27 9.09
N ARG A 176 -19.54 43.37 9.07
CA ARG A 176 -20.32 43.40 7.81
C ARG A 176 -19.85 44.48 6.83
N HIS A 177 -19.52 45.67 7.33
CA HIS A 177 -19.05 46.76 6.47
C HIS A 177 -17.66 46.48 5.85
N GLU A 178 -16.83 45.69 6.52
CA GLU A 178 -15.52 45.27 6.01
C GLU A 178 -15.67 44.19 4.93
N LEU A 179 -16.59 43.24 5.13
CA LEU A 179 -16.94 42.25 4.11
C LEU A 179 -17.43 42.92 2.83
N SER A 180 -18.34 43.90 2.93
CA SER A 180 -18.82 44.66 1.77
C SER A 180 -17.75 45.55 1.11
N ALA A 181 -16.70 45.94 1.84
CA ALA A 181 -15.58 46.66 1.24
C ALA A 181 -14.67 45.71 0.45
N ILE A 182 -14.43 44.50 0.97
CA ILE A 182 -13.68 43.45 0.28
C ILE A 182 -14.41 42.98 -0.97
N GLU A 183 -15.71 42.73 -0.86
CA GLU A 183 -16.56 42.35 -2.00
C GLU A 183 -16.47 43.38 -3.13
N ARG A 184 -16.58 44.68 -2.82
CA ARG A 184 -16.43 45.76 -3.81
C ARG A 184 -15.02 45.89 -4.40
N ALA A 185 -13.99 45.43 -3.71
CA ALA A 185 -12.61 45.52 -4.18
C ALA A 185 -12.20 44.32 -5.05
N LEU A 186 -12.90 43.19 -4.92
CA LEU A 186 -12.63 41.94 -5.62
C LEU A 186 -13.64 41.63 -6.73
N SER A 187 -14.76 42.36 -6.78
CA SER A 187 -15.74 42.34 -7.88
C SER A 187 -15.30 43.29 -9.01
#